data_AF-A0A958QY13-F1
#
_entry.id   AF-A0A958QY13-F1
#
_cell.length_a   1.000
_cell.length_b   1.000
_cell.length_c   1.000
_cell.angle_alpha   90.00
_cell.angle_beta   90.00
_cell.angle_gamma   90.00
#
_symmetry.space_group_name_H-M   'P 1'
#
loop_
_entity.id
_entity.type
_entity.pdbx_description
1 polymer ?
#
loop_
_entity_poly.entity_id
_entity_poly.type
_entity_poly.pdbx_seq_one_letter_code
_entity_poly.pdbx_strand_id
1 'polypeptide(L)'
;MGKVSSGSHHIVPFGTYLKVLLVLLFLTALTVLVAKPVSGFDLGVFNTFIAMFVATLKAGLVAAIFMGLKYDSKLNLVVFFCGVFFLILFFSLSYLDVATRVLEKSTL
;
A
#
# COMPACT_ATOMS: atom_id res chain seq x y z
N MET A 1 -19.39 -24.67 38.84
CA MET A 1 -19.80 -23.27 38.61
C MET A 1 -18.56 -22.46 38.23
N GLY A 2 -18.11 -22.55 36.96
CA GLY A 2 -16.90 -21.89 36.47
C GLY A 2 -17.23 -20.49 35.93
N LYS A 3 -16.49 -19.47 36.38
CA LYS A 3 -16.66 -18.08 35.97
C LYS A 3 -16.57 -17.93 34.44
N VAL A 4 -17.66 -17.47 33.82
CA VAL A 4 -17.65 -16.90 32.47
C VAL A 4 -16.93 -15.55 32.57
N SER A 5 -15.69 -15.50 32.09
CA SER A 5 -14.95 -14.25 31.91
C SER A 5 -15.54 -13.54 30.69
N SER A 6 -16.22 -12.43 30.92
CA SER A 6 -16.67 -11.50 29.89
C SER A 6 -15.47 -11.04 29.05
N GLY A 7 -15.32 -11.59 27.85
CA GLY A 7 -14.33 -11.16 26.89
C GLY A 7 -14.61 -9.73 26.46
N SER A 8 -13.77 -8.78 26.90
CA SER A 8 -13.76 -7.42 26.39
C SER A 8 -13.36 -7.45 24.91
N HIS A 9 -14.36 -7.57 24.03
CA HIS A 9 -14.19 -7.36 22.59
C HIS A 9 -13.59 -5.96 22.41
N HIS A 10 -12.31 -5.87 22.06
CA HIS A 10 -11.63 -4.59 21.78
C HIS A 10 -12.10 -4.09 20.41
N ILE A 11 -13.37 -3.71 20.34
CA ILE A 11 -13.95 -2.97 19.23
C ILE A 11 -13.25 -1.61 19.20
N VAL A 12 -12.31 -1.47 18.27
CA VAL A 12 -11.68 -0.19 17.97
C VAL A 12 -12.78 0.84 17.71
N PRO A 13 -12.77 1.98 18.43
CA PRO A 13 -13.88 2.91 18.41
C PRO A 13 -14.04 3.50 17.00
N PHE A 14 -15.29 3.68 16.57
CA PHE A 14 -15.66 4.19 15.25
C PHE A 14 -14.92 5.48 14.87
N GLY A 15 -14.61 6.33 15.86
CA GLY A 15 -13.84 7.56 15.65
C GLY A 15 -12.43 7.35 15.11
N THR A 16 -11.80 6.19 15.35
CA THR A 16 -10.48 5.86 14.79
C THR A 16 -10.57 5.66 13.28
N TYR A 17 -11.59 4.93 12.81
CA TYR A 17 -11.81 4.70 11.39
C TYR A 17 -12.14 6.00 10.65
N LEU A 18 -12.94 6.88 11.26
CA LEU A 18 -13.28 8.18 10.66
C LEU A 18 -12.04 9.08 10.49
N LYS A 19 -11.15 9.13 11.48
CA LYS A 19 -9.87 9.86 11.38
C LYS A 19 -9.00 9.32 10.26
N VAL A 20 -8.88 8.00 10.16
CA VAL A 20 -8.04 7.36 9.13
C VAL A 20 -8.63 7.57 7.74
N LEU A 21 -9.96 7.54 7.61
CA LEU A 21 -10.66 7.88 6.36
C LEU A 21 -10.30 9.29 5.89
N LEU A 22 -10.35 10.28 6.80
CA LEU A 22 -9.97 11.66 6.45
C LEU A 22 -8.51 11.77 6.00
N VAL A 23 -7.59 11.06 6.68
CA VAL A 23 -6.18 11.01 6.28
C VAL A 23 -6.02 10.37 4.88
N LEU A 24 -6.72 9.26 4.62
CA LEU A 24 -6.68 8.58 3.31
C LEU A 24 -7.24 9.47 2.18
N LEU A 25 -8.32 10.20 2.46
CA LEU A 25 -8.91 11.13 1.50
C LEU A 25 -7.92 12.28 1.21
N PHE A 26 -7.27 12.82 2.25
CA PHE A 26 -6.23 13.84 2.10
C PHE A 26 -5.03 13.33 1.26
N LEU A 27 -4.51 12.13 1.54
CA LEU A 27 -3.44 11.51 0.74
C LEU A 27 -3.86 11.30 -0.72
N THR A 28 -5.13 10.97 -0.95
CA THR A 28 -5.67 10.79 -2.31
C THR A 28 -5.75 12.12 -3.05
N ALA A 29 -6.24 13.18 -2.40
CA ALA A 29 -6.24 14.53 -2.97
C ALA A 29 -4.82 15.00 -3.31
N LEU A 30 -3.84 14.72 -2.43
CA LEU A 30 -2.44 15.01 -2.66
C LEU A 30 -1.90 14.25 -3.88
N THR A 31 -2.25 12.98 -4.04
CA THR A 31 -1.88 12.18 -5.23
C THR A 31 -2.47 12.77 -6.51
N VAL A 32 -3.73 13.20 -6.49
CA VAL A 32 -4.38 13.84 -7.65
C VAL A 32 -3.73 15.18 -7.98
N LEU A 33 -3.37 15.97 -6.97
CA LEU A 33 -2.69 17.26 -7.17
C LEU A 33 -1.28 17.09 -7.76
N VAL A 34 -0.57 16.04 -7.33
CA VAL A 34 0.75 15.67 -7.86
C VAL A 34 0.61 15.13 -9.30
N ALA A 35 -0.31 14.18 -9.51
CA ALA A 35 -0.48 13.50 -10.79
C ALA A 35 -1.13 14.35 -11.88
N LYS A 36 -2.11 15.17 -11.53
CA LYS A 36 -2.82 16.06 -12.45
C LYS A 36 -2.15 17.43 -12.36
N PRO A 37 -1.42 17.88 -13.40
CA PRO A 37 -0.68 19.13 -13.34
C PRO A 37 -1.68 20.29 -13.34
N VAL A 38 -2.10 20.71 -12.15
CA VAL A 38 -2.92 21.92 -11.96
C VAL A 38 -2.10 23.18 -12.30
N SER A 39 -0.78 23.06 -12.43
CA SER A 39 0.14 24.21 -12.56
C SER A 39 0.97 24.25 -13.85
N GLY A 40 0.74 23.36 -14.82
CA GLY A 40 1.49 23.39 -16.10
C GLY A 40 2.99 23.06 -16.00
N PHE A 41 3.45 22.60 -14.84
CA PHE A 41 4.84 22.18 -14.63
C PHE A 41 4.91 20.65 -14.67
N ASP A 42 5.26 20.10 -15.83
CA ASP A 42 5.42 18.67 -16.01
C ASP A 42 6.76 18.26 -15.41
N LEU A 43 6.74 17.81 -14.15
CA LEU A 43 7.91 17.25 -13.46
C LEU A 43 8.34 15.88 -14.05
N GLY A 44 7.66 15.42 -15.12
CA GLY A 44 8.01 14.20 -15.86
C GLY A 44 8.13 12.99 -14.93
N VAL A 45 9.30 12.34 -14.95
CA VAL A 45 9.60 11.12 -14.18
C VAL A 45 9.46 11.33 -12.66
N PHE A 46 9.70 12.54 -12.16
CA PHE A 46 9.66 12.82 -10.72
C PHE A 46 8.23 12.78 -10.16
N ASN A 47 7.23 13.06 -11.00
CA ASN A 47 5.81 12.92 -10.64
C ASN A 47 5.47 11.47 -10.28
N THR A 48 5.95 10.51 -11.08
CA THR A 48 5.73 9.08 -10.84
C THR A 48 6.38 8.61 -9.53
N PHE A 49 7.59 9.07 -9.21
CA PHE A 49 8.25 8.73 -7.94
C PHE A 49 7.46 9.24 -6.74
N ILE A 50 7.00 10.50 -6.76
CA ILE A 50 6.20 11.07 -5.68
C ILE A 50 4.86 10.32 -5.56
N ALA A 51 4.18 10.06 -6.68
CA ALA A 51 2.91 9.35 -6.70
C ALA A 51 3.04 7.93 -6.10
N MET A 52 4.11 7.20 -6.45
CA MET A 52 4.39 5.88 -5.87
C MET A 52 4.68 5.97 -4.37
N PHE A 53 5.45 6.95 -3.92
CA PHE A 53 5.72 7.15 -2.49
C PHE A 53 4.44 7.40 -1.69
N VAL A 54 3.57 8.30 -2.17
CA VAL A 54 2.28 8.58 -1.52
C VAL A 54 1.37 7.34 -1.55
N ALA A 55 1.38 6.58 -2.64
CA ALA A 55 0.65 5.32 -2.73
C ALA A 55 1.14 4.28 -1.70
N THR A 56 2.44 4.16 -1.48
CA THR A 56 3.01 3.26 -0.45
C THR A 56 2.57 3.68 0.96
N LEU A 57 2.60 4.98 1.27
CA LEU A 57 2.14 5.50 2.57
C LEU A 57 0.65 5.20 2.79
N LYS A 58 -0.19 5.40 1.77
CA LYS A 58 -1.62 5.07 1.87
C LYS A 58 -1.82 3.57 2.13
N ALA A 59 -1.09 2.72 1.41
CA ALA A 59 -1.22 1.26 1.53
C ALA A 59 -0.77 0.79 2.92
N GLY A 60 0.32 1.37 3.45
CA GLY A 60 0.78 1.10 4.82
C GLY A 60 -0.25 1.48 5.88
N LEU A 61 -0.91 2.64 5.73
CA LEU A 61 -1.94 3.09 6.66
C LEU A 61 -3.19 2.17 6.63
N VAL A 62 -3.60 1.75 5.44
CA VAL A 62 -4.70 0.78 5.26
C VAL A 62 -4.34 -0.57 5.88
N ALA A 63 -3.14 -1.10 5.63
CA ALA A 63 -2.68 -2.36 6.18
C ALA A 63 -2.59 -2.29 7.72
N ALA A 64 -2.07 -1.20 8.29
CA ALA A 64 -1.93 -1.07 9.72
C ALA A 64 -3.28 -1.02 10.46
N ILE A 65 -4.27 -0.28 9.94
CA ILE A 65 -5.52 -0.04 10.65
C ILE A 65 -6.67 -0.94 10.16
N PHE A 66 -6.94 -0.99 8.86
CA PHE A 66 -8.12 -1.67 8.32
C PHE A 66 -7.94 -3.17 8.16
N MET A 67 -6.73 -3.64 7.83
CA MET A 67 -6.41 -5.08 7.90
C MET A 67 -6.18 -5.57 9.34
N GLY A 68 -6.28 -4.67 10.33
CA GLY A 68 -6.07 -5.01 11.73
C GLY A 68 -4.62 -5.36 12.06
N LEU A 69 -3.66 -5.18 11.15
CA LEU A 69 -2.27 -5.66 11.34
C LEU A 69 -1.59 -5.09 12.59
N LYS A 70 -1.96 -3.87 12.99
CA LYS A 70 -1.49 -3.23 14.24
C LYS A 70 -2.14 -3.80 15.50
N TYR A 71 -3.33 -4.38 15.40
CA TYR A 71 -4.16 -4.84 16.53
C TYR A 71 -4.20 -6.36 16.65
N ASP A 72 -3.79 -7.08 15.61
CA ASP A 72 -3.76 -8.53 15.52
C ASP A 72 -2.42 -9.13 15.99
N SER A 73 -2.32 -10.45 15.97
CA SER A 73 -1.15 -11.23 16.33
C SER A 73 0.05 -10.93 15.43
N LYS A 74 1.26 -11.08 16.00
CA LYS A 74 2.54 -10.89 15.29
C LYS A 74 2.72 -11.84 14.10
N LEU A 75 1.97 -12.94 14.04
CA LEU A 75 2.00 -13.89 12.94
C LEU A 75 1.46 -13.27 11.64
N ASN A 76 0.37 -12.50 11.70
CA ASN A 76 -0.19 -11.83 10.52
C ASN A 76 0.80 -10.83 9.92
N LEU A 77 1.58 -10.15 10.78
CA LEU A 77 2.64 -9.23 10.34
C LEU A 77 3.75 -9.98 9.58
N VAL A 78 4.21 -11.12 10.09
CA VAL A 78 5.23 -11.94 9.41
C VAL A 78 4.72 -12.46 8.06
N VAL A 79 3.49 -12.95 8.00
CA VAL A 79 2.88 -13.44 6.76
C VAL A 79 2.73 -12.32 5.74
N PHE A 80 2.33 -11.12 6.17
CA PHE A 80 2.26 -9.94 5.30
C PHE A 80 3.62 -9.59 4.70
N PHE A 81 4.68 -9.52 5.52
CA PHE A 81 6.03 -9.23 5.02
C PHE A 81 6.57 -10.32 4.10
N CYS A 82 6.25 -11.60 4.38
CA CYS A 82 6.58 -12.70 3.49
C CYS A 82 5.90 -12.52 2.12
N GLY A 83 4.61 -12.17 2.08
CA GLY A 83 3.89 -11.89 0.85
C GLY A 83 4.49 -10.72 0.06
N VAL A 84 4.81 -9.61 0.73
CA VAL A 84 5.47 -8.44 0.10
C VAL A 84 6.86 -8.80 -0.43
N PHE A 85 7.63 -9.58 0.31
CA PHE A 85 8.94 -10.06 -0.12
C PHE A 85 8.84 -10.89 -1.41
N PHE A 86 7.92 -11.87 -1.44
CA PHE A 86 7.69 -12.67 -2.64
C PHE A 86 7.17 -11.83 -3.81
N LEU A 87 6.30 -10.85 -3.58
CA LEU A 87 5.85 -9.91 -4.61
C LEU A 87 7.06 -9.22 -5.25
N ILE A 88 7.93 -8.59 -4.44
CA ILE A 88 9.11 -7.88 -4.93
C ILE A 88 10.04 -8.83 -5.70
N LEU A 89 10.22 -10.05 -5.20
CA LEU A 89 11.01 -11.08 -5.88
C LEU A 89 10.43 -11.44 -7.24
N PHE A 90 9.14 -11.77 -7.33
CA PHE A 90 8.48 -12.08 -8.61
C PHE A 90 8.50 -10.90 -9.57
N PHE A 91 8.20 -9.69 -9.09
CA PHE A 91 8.22 -8.49 -9.92
C PHE A 91 9.61 -8.22 -10.49
N SER A 92 10.66 -8.39 -9.68
CA SER A 92 12.05 -8.23 -10.12
C SER A 92 12.43 -9.27 -11.18
N LEU A 93 12.06 -10.54 -10.97
CA LEU A 93 12.31 -11.60 -11.95
C LEU A 93 11.56 -11.34 -13.26
N SER A 94 10.29 -10.93 -13.20
CA SER A 94 9.52 -10.57 -14.40
C SER A 94 10.11 -9.37 -15.13
N TYR A 95 10.62 -8.37 -14.40
CA TYR A 95 11.30 -7.23 -15.00
C TYR A 95 12.61 -7.65 -15.69
N LEU A 96 13.41 -8.50 -15.03
CA LEU A 96 14.64 -9.04 -15.62
C LEU A 96 14.37 -9.91 -16.84
N ASP A 97 13.28 -10.70 -16.85
CA ASP A 97 12.86 -11.47 -18.03
C ASP A 97 12.61 -10.52 -19.21
N VAL A 98 11.80 -9.48 -19.01
CA VAL A 98 11.52 -8.49 -20.06
C VAL A 98 12.78 -7.76 -20.51
N ALA A 99 13.67 -7.40 -19.58
CA ALA A 99 14.90 -6.67 -19.88
C ALA A 99 15.95 -7.49 -20.64
N THR A 100 15.96 -8.81 -20.43
CA THR A 100 16.92 -9.73 -21.07
C THR A 100 16.42 -10.32 -22.39
N ARG A 101 15.14 -10.12 -22.74
CA ARG A 101 14.62 -10.52 -24.06
C ARG A 101 15.40 -9.81 -25.17
N VAL A 102 16.00 -10.61 -26.05
CA VAL A 102 16.52 -10.12 -27.33
C VAL A 102 15.34 -9.64 -28.16
N LEU A 103 15.38 -8.38 -28.60
CA LEU A 103 14.40 -7.86 -29.56
C LEU A 103 14.62 -8.56 -30.89
N GLU A 104 13.87 -9.62 -31.17
CA GLU A 104 13.65 -10.04 -32.55
C GLU A 104 12.80 -8.98 -33.23
N LYS A 105 13.46 -8.01 -33.87
CA LYS A 105 12.79 -7.18 -34.88
C LYS A 105 12.40 -8.11 -36.02
N SER A 106 11.11 -8.42 -36.17
CA SER A 106 10.60 -9.04 -37.39
C SER A 106 11.06 -8.21 -38.58
N THR A 107 11.85 -8.82 -39.46
CA THR A 107 12.37 -8.21 -40.69
C THR A 107 11.40 -8.39 -41.87
N LEU A 108 10.09 -8.36 -41.62
CA LEU A 108 9.03 -8.24 -42.64
C LEU A 108 8.22 -6.97 -42.35
#